data_AF-A0AAD6PLY7-F1
#
_entry.id   AF-A0AAD6PLY7-F1
#
_cell.length_a   1.000
_cell.length_b   1.000
_cell.length_c   1.000
_cell.angle_alpha   90.00
_cell.angle_beta   90.00
_cell.angle_gamma   90.00
#
_symmetry.space_group_name_H-M   'P 1'
#
loop_
_entity.id
_entity.type
_entity.pdbx_description
1 polymer ?
#
loop_
_entity_poly.entity_id
_entity_poly.type
_entity_poly.pdbx_seq_one_letter_code
_entity_poly.pdbx_strand_id
1 'polypeptide(L)'
;MEASQFLRVSPETGLFFDSSYCPVPLAQQYIGISEQNFAARNDLLNEICYKKIVDSLRQGHQTMVFVHSRKDTAKTAWKLTPKLSLSSWMRQNIMTTNE
;
A
#
# COMPACT_ATOMS: atom_id res chain seq x y z
N MET A 1 19.85 -14.05 -16.66
CA MET A 1 20.53 -14.86 -17.70
C MET A 1 19.91 -16.26 -17.81
N GLU A 2 19.54 -16.91 -16.71
CA GLU A 2 18.94 -18.27 -16.75
C GLU A 2 17.60 -18.32 -17.51
N ALA A 3 16.69 -17.37 -17.28
CA ALA A 3 15.41 -17.32 -18.00
C ALA A 3 15.58 -17.08 -19.52
N SER A 4 16.51 -16.20 -19.92
CA SER A 4 16.77 -15.92 -21.34
C SER A 4 17.45 -17.09 -22.04
N GLN A 5 18.34 -17.81 -21.36
CA GLN A 5 18.94 -19.05 -21.87
C GLN A 5 17.92 -20.17 -22.05
N PHE A 6 17.02 -20.37 -21.07
CA PHE A 6 15.93 -21.34 -21.17
C PHE A 6 15.03 -21.08 -22.39
N LEU A 7 14.67 -19.82 -22.62
CA LEU A 7 13.84 -19.40 -23.76
C LEU A 7 14.63 -19.22 -25.07
N ARG A 8 15.95 -19.49 -25.07
CA ARG A 8 16.86 -19.31 -26.22
C ARG A 8 16.82 -17.88 -26.81
N VAL A 9 16.68 -16.88 -25.95
CA VAL A 9 16.71 -15.46 -26.32
C VAL A 9 18.15 -15.00 -26.47
N SER A 10 18.45 -14.26 -27.55
CA SER A 10 19.77 -13.68 -27.79
C SER A 10 20.14 -12.70 -26.67
N PRO A 11 21.36 -12.80 -26.09
CA PRO A 11 21.84 -11.82 -25.11
C PRO A 11 22.03 -10.41 -25.66
N GLU A 12 22.25 -10.28 -26.98
CA GLU A 12 22.53 -8.99 -27.63
C GLU A 12 21.26 -8.23 -28.03
N THR A 13 20.18 -8.94 -28.35
CA THR A 13 18.90 -8.35 -28.79
C THR A 13 17.76 -8.58 -27.80
N GLY A 14 18.01 -9.31 -26.71
CA GLY A 14 17.04 -9.55 -25.66
C GLY A 14 16.62 -8.27 -24.93
N LEU A 15 15.35 -8.21 -24.53
CA LEU A 15 14.81 -7.06 -23.78
C LEU A 15 14.99 -7.29 -22.28
N PHE A 16 15.65 -6.34 -21.63
CA PHE A 16 15.73 -6.26 -20.18
C PHE A 16 15.40 -4.82 -19.76
N PHE A 17 14.45 -4.68 -18.83
CA PHE A 17 14.02 -3.40 -18.31
C PHE A 17 14.26 -3.41 -16.81
N ASP A 18 15.08 -2.49 -16.33
CA ASP A 18 15.21 -2.23 -14.89
C ASP A 18 14.09 -1.29 -14.41
N SER A 19 14.12 -0.92 -13.13
CA SER A 19 13.10 -0.06 -12.53
C SER A 19 13.01 1.35 -13.13
N SER A 20 14.03 1.79 -13.88
CA SER A 20 14.04 3.13 -14.50
C SER A 20 13.08 3.25 -15.69
N TYR A 21 12.67 2.12 -16.27
CA TYR A 21 11.72 2.08 -17.38
C TYR A 21 10.25 2.19 -16.95
N CYS A 22 9.97 2.24 -15.63
CA CYS A 22 8.63 2.47 -15.13
C CYS A 22 8.16 3.89 -15.50
N PRO A 23 7.04 4.06 -16.26
CA PRO A 23 6.60 5.37 -16.75
C PRO A 23 6.21 6.32 -15.62
N VAL A 24 5.82 5.78 -14.47
CA VAL A 24 5.63 6.52 -13.22
C VAL A 24 6.65 5.98 -12.21
N PRO A 25 7.63 6.79 -11.77
CA PRO A 25 8.61 6.38 -10.78
C PRO A 25 7.94 5.92 -9.48
N LEU A 26 8.31 4.75 -9.01
CA LEU A 26 7.74 4.18 -7.78
C LEU A 26 8.69 4.43 -6.60
N ALA A 27 8.27 5.25 -5.66
CA ALA A 27 8.90 5.34 -4.34
C ALA A 27 8.45 4.15 -3.47
N GLN A 28 9.40 3.46 -2.85
CA GLN A 28 9.12 2.31 -1.99
C GLN A 28 9.58 2.59 -0.56
N GLN A 29 8.74 2.24 0.42
CA GLN A 29 9.08 2.27 1.83
C GLN A 29 8.78 0.91 2.45
N TYR A 30 9.78 0.34 3.13
CA TYR A 30 9.66 -0.93 3.84
C TYR A 30 9.53 -0.66 5.35
N ILE A 31 8.51 -1.24 5.96
CA ILE A 31 8.26 -1.12 7.41
C ILE A 31 8.31 -2.51 8.02
N GLY A 32 9.42 -2.83 8.68
CA GLY A 32 9.57 -4.05 9.46
C GLY A 32 8.92 -3.91 10.84
N ILE A 33 8.12 -4.89 11.24
CA ILE A 33 7.53 -4.95 12.59
C ILE A 33 8.20 -6.08 13.37
N SER A 34 8.89 -5.73 14.45
CA SER A 34 9.64 -6.68 15.29
C SER A 34 8.82 -7.24 16.47
N GLU A 35 7.56 -6.82 16.63
CA GLU A 35 6.66 -7.31 17.68
C GLU A 35 6.39 -8.81 17.50
N GLN A 36 6.60 -9.58 18.56
CA GLN A 36 6.50 -11.04 18.55
C GLN A 36 5.10 -11.51 18.93
N ASN A 37 4.42 -10.79 19.81
CA ASN A 37 3.05 -11.11 20.18
C ASN A 37 2.13 -10.87 18.98
N PHE A 38 1.43 -11.91 18.54
CA PHE A 38 0.59 -11.86 17.35
C PHE A 38 -0.51 -10.79 17.42
N ALA A 39 -1.18 -10.65 18.56
CA ALA A 39 -2.26 -9.68 18.72
C ALA A 39 -1.71 -8.24 18.71
N ALA A 40 -0.65 -7.99 19.50
CA ALA A 40 0.00 -6.68 19.57
C ALA A 40 0.59 -6.28 18.21
N ARG A 41 1.20 -7.23 17.48
CA ARG A 41 1.72 -7.03 16.13
C ARG A 41 0.62 -6.59 15.16
N ASN A 42 -0.55 -7.23 15.21
CA ASN A 42 -1.66 -6.87 14.34
C ASN A 42 -2.23 -5.48 14.67
N ASP A 43 -2.34 -5.13 15.94
CA ASP A 43 -2.79 -3.79 16.32
C ASP A 43 -1.78 -2.71 15.89
N LEU A 44 -0.49 -2.97 16.07
CA LEU A 44 0.59 -2.09 15.60
C LEU A 44 0.58 -1.93 14.07
N LEU A 45 0.38 -3.03 13.33
CA LEU A 45 0.26 -3.00 11.87
C LEU A 45 -0.90 -2.11 11.42
N ASN A 46 -2.07 -2.28 12.06
CA ASN A 46 -3.25 -1.45 11.78
C ASN A 46 -3.02 0.04 12.11
N GLU A 47 -2.31 0.33 13.20
CA GLU A 47 -1.97 1.70 13.58
C GLU A 47 -1.04 2.37 12.56
N ILE A 48 0.02 1.67 12.15
CA ILE A 48 0.97 2.16 11.13
C ILE A 48 0.25 2.36 9.79
N CYS A 49 -0.58 1.40 9.39
CA CYS A 49 -1.38 1.46 8.17
C CYS A 49 -2.29 2.71 8.16
N TYR A 50 -3.00 2.96 9.27
CA TYR A 50 -3.82 4.16 9.43
C TYR A 50 -3.03 5.45 9.22
N LYS A 51 -1.86 5.59 9.87
CA LYS A 51 -1.03 6.81 9.75
C LYS A 51 -0.63 7.05 8.29
N LYS A 52 -0.19 6.01 7.58
CA LYS A 52 0.21 6.11 6.17
C LYS A 52 -0.94 6.48 5.23
N ILE A 53 -2.14 5.95 5.48
CA ILE A 53 -3.34 6.31 4.72
C ILE A 53 -3.67 7.78 4.95
N VAL A 54 -3.72 8.24 6.20
CA VAL A 54 -4.04 9.64 6.52
C VAL A 54 -3.03 10.60 5.89
N ASP A 55 -1.73 10.29 5.95
CA ASP A 55 -0.69 11.11 5.35
C ASP A 55 -0.84 11.20 3.82
N SER A 56 -1.17 10.09 3.16
CA SER A 56 -1.40 10.05 1.71
C SER A 56 -2.66 10.83 1.32
N LEU A 57 -3.76 10.65 2.06
CA LEU A 57 -5.01 11.36 1.83
C LEU A 57 -4.87 12.87 2.04
N ARG A 58 -4.11 13.31 3.05
CA ARG A 58 -3.80 14.74 3.28
C ARG A 58 -3.03 15.37 2.14
N GLN A 59 -2.26 14.58 1.41
CA GLN A 59 -1.56 15.02 0.19
C GLN A 59 -2.46 14.97 -1.06
N GLY A 60 -3.73 14.59 -0.92
CA GLY A 60 -4.68 14.47 -2.03
C GLY A 60 -4.57 13.16 -2.82
N HIS A 61 -3.85 12.16 -2.30
CA HIS A 61 -3.65 10.89 -3.00
C HIS A 61 -4.64 9.81 -2.50
N GLN A 62 -5.25 9.09 -3.45
CA GLN A 62 -6.04 7.89 -3.14
C GLN A 62 -5.12 6.78 -2.61
N THR A 63 -5.63 5.97 -1.68
CA THR A 63 -4.86 4.86 -1.08
C THR A 63 -5.57 3.52 -1.29
N MET A 64 -4.80 2.50 -1.69
CA MET A 64 -5.26 1.12 -1.82
C MET A 64 -4.52 0.22 -0.82
N VAL A 65 -5.27 -0.55 -0.03
CA VAL A 65 -4.71 -1.41 1.02
C VAL A 65 -4.88 -2.87 0.62
N PHE A 66 -3.77 -3.58 0.46
CA PHE A 66 -3.77 -5.02 0.23
C PHE A 66 -3.69 -5.79 1.56
N VAL A 67 -4.49 -6.84 1.68
CA VAL A 67 -4.55 -7.73 2.86
C VAL A 67 -4.52 -9.19 2.40
N HIS A 68 -4.27 -10.11 3.34
CA HIS A 68 -4.11 -11.54 3.02
C HIS A 68 -5.43 -12.26 2.69
N SER A 69 -6.55 -11.84 3.28
CA SER A 69 -7.84 -12.54 3.11
C SER A 69 -9.03 -11.59 2.94
N ARG A 70 -10.12 -12.12 2.37
CA ARG A 70 -11.41 -11.40 2.26
C ARG A 70 -11.95 -11.00 3.63
N LYS A 71 -11.81 -11.88 4.63
CA LYS A 71 -12.25 -11.60 6.00
C LYS A 71 -11.44 -10.45 6.61
N ASP A 72 -10.15 -10.39 6.33
CA ASP A 72 -9.30 -9.30 6.81
C ASP A 72 -9.60 -7.99 6.11
N THR A 73 -10.08 -8.02 4.86
CA THR A 73 -10.52 -6.80 4.15
C THR A 73 -11.60 -6.10 4.95
N ALA A 74 -12.63 -6.84 5.37
CA ALA A 74 -13.69 -6.29 6.22
C ALA A 74 -13.14 -5.83 7.57
N LYS A 75 -12.38 -6.66 8.29
CA LYS A 75 -11.85 -6.29 9.61
C LYS A 75 -10.98 -5.03 9.59
N THR A 76 -10.08 -4.93 8.62
CA THR A 76 -9.19 -3.77 8.46
C THR A 76 -9.99 -2.53 8.11
N ALA A 77 -10.94 -2.61 7.17
CA ALA A 77 -11.83 -1.49 6.87
C ALA A 77 -12.59 -1.01 8.12
N TRP A 78 -13.18 -1.93 8.88
CA TRP A 78 -13.90 -1.60 10.12
C TRP A 78 -12.99 -1.01 11.22
N LYS A 79 -11.72 -1.41 11.30
CA LYS A 79 -10.76 -0.84 12.26
C LYS A 79 -10.30 0.57 11.83
N LEU A 80 -10.24 0.84 10.54
CA LEU A 80 -9.75 2.10 9.97
C LEU A 80 -10.85 3.15 9.84
N THR A 81 -12.04 2.80 9.30
CA THR A 81 -13.12 3.76 8.98
C THR A 81 -13.54 4.64 10.16
N PRO A 82 -13.74 4.14 11.39
CA PRO A 82 -14.09 4.99 12.53
C PRO A 82 -12.97 6.00 12.84
N LYS A 83 -11.71 5.58 12.78
CA LYS A 83 -10.56 6.47 13.04
C LYS A 83 -10.46 7.55 11.96
N LEU A 84 -10.72 7.18 10.71
CA LEU A 84 -10.69 8.07 9.55
C LEU A 84 -11.84 9.10 9.63
N SER A 85 -13.07 8.64 9.87
CA SER A 85 -14.27 9.48 10.01
C SER A 85 -14.21 10.42 11.22
N LEU A 86 -13.57 10.00 12.31
CA LEU A 86 -13.42 10.85 13.49
C LEU A 86 -12.48 12.04 13.27
N SER A 87 -11.58 11.97 12.28
CA SER A 87 -10.69 13.08 11.98
C SER A 87 -11.49 14.26 11.41
N SER A 88 -11.39 15.41 12.08
CA SER A 88 -12.11 16.64 11.70
C SER A 88 -11.88 17.00 10.22
N TRP A 89 -10.66 16.80 9.73
CA TRP A 89 -10.28 17.01 8.34
C TRP A 89 -11.05 16.11 7.35
N MET A 90 -11.30 14.83 7.65
CA MET A 90 -12.01 13.95 6.71
C MET A 90 -13.49 14.25 6.62
N ARG A 91 -14.14 14.62 7.73
CA ARG A 91 -15.55 15.03 7.67
C ARG A 91 -15.76 16.23 6.76
N GLN A 92 -14.79 17.14 6.74
CA GLN A 92 -14.83 18.34 5.93
C GLN A 92 -14.55 18.08 4.44
N ASN A 93 -13.72 17.07 4.10
CA ASN A 93 -13.16 16.89 2.75
C ASN A 93 -13.62 15.62 2.01
N ILE A 94 -14.26 14.64 2.66
CA ILE A 94 -14.78 13.44 1.98
C ILE A 94 -16.22 13.64 1.48
N MET A 95 -16.96 14.59 2.06
CA MET A 95 -18.34 14.91 1.65
C MET A 95 -18.42 15.88 0.46
N THR A 96 -17.29 16.38 -0.06
CA THR A 96 -17.26 17.37 -1.14
C THR A 96 -16.90 16.80 -2.52
N THR A 97 -16.59 15.49 -2.64
CA THR A 97 -16.31 14.86 -3.95
C THR A 97 -17.57 14.32 -4.64
N ASN A 98 -18.64 15.11 -4.63
CA ASN A 98 -19.78 14.97 -5.53
C ASN A 98 -19.91 16.27 -6.32
N GLU A 99 -18.94 16.54 -7.19
CA GLU A 99 -18.99 17.51 -8.30
C GLU A 99 -17.83 17.23 -9.26
#